data_AF-A0A946PYR9-F1
#
_entry.id   AF-A0A946PYR9-F1
#
_cell.length_a   1.000
_cell.length_b   1.000
_cell.length_c   1.000
_cell.angle_alpha   90.00
_cell.angle_beta   90.00
_cell.angle_gamma   90.00
#
_symmetry.space_group_name_H-M   'P 1'
#
loop_
_entity.id
_entity.type
_entity.pdbx_description
1 polymer ?
#
loop_
_entity_poly.entity_id
_entity_poly.type
_entity_poly.pdbx_seq_one_letter_code
_entity_poly.pdbx_strand_id
1 'polypeptide(L)'
;MQCPNCGNQTPSTTDKCRICGSPIEKAGVPTWAKDLLKGMGIGLVVFALLGAGYYFFYLQPARSVPQPTETSAVIIEPTAVPPTVTEVLAEILPSETPTPEPTLAPAETPTSTPEAQYCDLFKEIDMTIVYLDWFKKEDLGFYIKMPGGVPGLEKEISDASDEWEYRVRIGLYNSYECEFIAGYKERLYCEISLPPEYESAMHPISLYVNTCDEDVFESPNAFLPEIQKK
;
A
#
# COMPACT_ATOMS: atom_id res chain seq x y z
N MET A 1 26.58 -30.00 38.91
CA MET A 1 27.05 -30.49 37.59
C MET A 1 27.60 -31.91 37.74
N GLN A 2 27.40 -32.80 36.77
CA GLN A 2 27.96 -34.16 36.83
C GLN A 2 29.40 -34.17 36.33
N CYS A 3 30.28 -34.87 37.05
CA CYS A 3 31.67 -35.04 36.61
C CYS A 3 31.71 -35.93 35.36
N PRO A 4 32.29 -35.48 34.25
CA PRO A 4 32.28 -36.24 32.99
C PRO A 4 33.05 -37.55 33.09
N ASN A 5 34.00 -37.66 34.03
CA ASN A 5 34.85 -38.83 34.16
C ASN A 5 34.26 -39.93 35.07
N CYS A 6 33.39 -39.57 36.02
CA CYS A 6 32.85 -40.55 36.98
C CYS A 6 31.34 -40.43 37.25
N GLY A 7 30.62 -39.56 36.54
CA GLY A 7 29.16 -39.40 36.61
C GLY A 7 28.60 -38.80 37.91
N ASN A 8 29.41 -38.66 38.95
CA ASN A 8 28.95 -38.16 40.24
C ASN A 8 28.63 -36.66 40.22
N GLN A 9 27.62 -36.25 41.00
CA GLN A 9 27.27 -34.85 41.16
C GLN A 9 28.35 -34.10 41.95
N THR A 10 28.73 -32.94 41.43
CA THR A 10 29.69 -32.03 42.05
C THR A 10 29.09 -30.62 42.16
N PRO A 11 29.38 -29.90 43.26
CA PRO A 11 28.96 -28.52 43.43
C PRO A 11 29.67 -27.62 42.41
N SER A 12 28.98 -26.58 41.93
CA SER A 12 29.41 -25.71 40.83
C SER A 12 30.66 -24.85 41.14
N THR A 13 31.10 -24.82 42.40
CA THR A 13 32.19 -23.97 42.88
C THR A 13 33.55 -24.68 42.96
N THR A 14 33.60 -26.01 42.86
CA THR A 14 34.85 -26.78 42.99
C THR A 14 35.56 -26.98 41.64
N ASP A 15 36.88 -26.76 41.63
CA ASP A 15 37.72 -26.91 40.43
C ASP A 15 38.07 -28.36 40.08
N LYS A 16 37.84 -29.30 41.01
CA LYS A 16 38.14 -30.73 40.84
C LYS A 16 37.03 -31.59 41.44
N CYS A 17 36.80 -32.76 40.85
CA CYS A 17 35.88 -33.74 41.40
C CYS A 17 36.47 -34.33 42.69
N ARG A 18 35.73 -34.28 43.80
CA ARG A 18 36.18 -34.78 45.09
C ARG A 18 36.38 -36.30 45.14
N ILE A 19 35.69 -37.04 44.26
CA ILE A 19 35.73 -38.51 44.24
C ILE A 19 36.90 -39.03 43.39
N CYS A 20 37.04 -38.55 42.16
CA CYS A 20 38.05 -39.07 41.23
C CYS A 20 39.26 -38.14 41.03
N GLY A 21 39.25 -36.94 41.62
CA GLY A 21 40.35 -35.96 41.53
C GLY A 21 40.49 -35.26 40.18
N SER A 22 39.67 -35.61 39.18
CA SER A 22 39.76 -35.01 37.84
C SER A 22 39.41 -33.52 37.85
N PRO A 23 40.13 -32.67 37.08
CA PRO A 23 39.79 -31.26 36.93
C PRO A 23 38.45 -31.12 36.21
N ILE A 24 37.61 -30.21 36.68
CA ILE A 24 36.35 -29.88 36.02
C ILE A 24 36.58 -28.57 35.27
N GLU A 25 36.56 -28.64 33.94
CA GLU A 25 36.60 -27.45 33.11
C GLU A 25 35.34 -26.63 33.38
N LYS A 26 35.50 -25.51 34.10
CA LYS A 26 34.45 -24.50 34.18
C LYS A 26 34.23 -24.02 32.77
N ALA A 27 32.99 -24.09 32.28
CA ALA A 27 32.60 -23.51 31.00
C ALA A 27 32.99 -22.03 31.02
N GLY A 28 34.17 -21.74 30.48
CA GLY A 28 34.68 -20.39 30.37
C GLY A 28 33.74 -19.62 29.48
N VAL A 29 33.47 -18.37 29.83
CA VAL A 29 32.72 -17.45 28.99
C VAL A 29 33.29 -17.56 27.57
N PRO A 30 32.48 -17.98 26.59
CA PRO A 30 33.00 -18.36 25.28
C PRO A 30 33.68 -17.15 24.65
N THR A 31 34.78 -17.39 23.92
CA THR A 31 35.66 -16.33 23.42
C THR A 31 34.93 -15.28 22.58
N TRP A 32 33.88 -15.68 21.85
CA TRP A 32 33.02 -14.76 21.09
C TRP A 32 32.31 -13.71 21.97
N ALA A 33 31.97 -14.04 23.22
CA ALA A 33 31.30 -13.10 24.13
C ALA A 33 32.25 -12.03 24.67
N LYS A 34 33.58 -12.28 24.67
CA LYS A 34 34.59 -11.25 25.04
C LYS A 34 34.76 -10.20 23.96
N ASP A 35 34.60 -10.57 22.69
CA ASP A 35 34.70 -9.62 21.57
C ASP A 35 33.44 -8.75 21.45
N LEU A 36 32.27 -9.30 21.78
CA LEU A 36 31.00 -8.57 21.83
C LEU A 36 31.00 -7.45 22.88
N LEU A 37 31.66 -7.68 24.03
CA LEU A 37 31.84 -6.68 25.09
C LEU A 37 32.76 -5.52 24.70
N LYS A 38 33.69 -5.71 23.74
CA LYS A 38 34.53 -4.63 23.21
C LYS A 38 33.82 -3.79 22.13
N GLY A 39 32.91 -4.39 21.37
CA GLY A 39 32.14 -3.70 20.33
C GLY A 39 30.99 -2.82 20.85
N MET A 40 30.43 -3.15 22.02
CA MET A 40 29.24 -2.47 22.57
C MET A 40 29.47 -0.98 22.89
N GLY A 41 30.71 -0.56 23.19
CA GLY A 41 31.03 0.83 23.50
C GLY A 41 30.88 1.78 22.31
N ILE A 42 31.15 1.31 21.09
CA ILE A 42 31.06 2.14 19.88
C ILE A 42 29.60 2.23 19.40
N GLY A 43 28.85 1.12 19.49
CA GLY A 43 27.44 1.09 19.08
C GLY A 43 26.55 2.05 19.88
N LEU A 44 26.77 2.15 21.20
CA LEU A 44 25.99 3.06 22.06
C LEU A 44 26.18 4.54 21.72
N VAL A 45 27.38 4.95 21.32
CA VAL A 45 27.66 6.35 20.93
C VAL A 45 26.97 6.69 19.62
N VAL A 46 26.99 5.78 18.64
CA VAL A 46 26.32 5.99 17.35
C VAL A 46 24.80 6.05 17.52
N PHE A 47 24.21 5.15 18.32
CA PHE A 47 22.77 5.18 18.62
C PHE A 47 22.34 6.46 19.36
N ALA A 48 23.16 6.96 20.31
CA ALA A 48 22.86 8.20 21.00
C ALA A 48 22.89 9.42 20.07
N LEU A 49 23.85 9.49 19.13
CA LEU A 49 23.94 10.58 18.15
C LEU A 49 22.77 10.56 17.15
N LEU A 50 22.40 9.38 16.64
CA LEU A 50 21.26 9.23 15.75
C LEU A 50 19.93 9.56 16.46
N GLY A 51 19.76 9.10 17.70
CA GLY A 51 18.58 9.40 18.52
C GLY A 51 18.43 10.91 18.81
N ALA A 52 19.53 11.60 19.11
CA ALA A 52 19.51 13.05 19.33
C ALA A 52 19.16 13.83 18.05
N GLY A 53 19.68 13.40 16.90
CA GLY A 53 19.33 13.99 15.60
C GLY A 53 17.85 13.80 15.25
N TYR A 54 17.32 12.59 15.46
CA TYR A 54 15.90 12.28 15.25
C TYR A 54 15.00 13.14 16.14
N TYR A 55 15.31 13.24 17.43
CA TYR A 55 14.54 14.05 18.38
C TYR A 55 14.52 15.53 17.97
N PHE A 56 15.66 16.09 17.54
CA PHE A 56 15.73 17.49 17.11
C PHE A 56 14.96 17.77 15.83
N PHE A 57 14.90 16.81 14.89
CA PHE A 57 14.20 17.01 13.61
C PHE A 57 12.69 16.87 13.75
N TYR A 58 12.21 15.92 14.57
CA TYR A 58 10.79 15.61 14.67
C TYR A 58 10.03 16.40 15.74
N LEU A 59 10.73 16.95 16.76
CA LEU A 59 10.10 17.74 17.82
C LEU A 59 10.32 19.24 17.70
N GLN A 60 10.81 19.73 16.55
CA GLN A 60 10.74 21.15 16.30
C GLN A 60 9.28 21.59 16.24
N PRO A 61 8.84 22.54 17.08
CA PRO A 61 7.48 23.06 17.03
C PRO A 61 7.25 23.62 15.62
N ALA A 62 6.21 23.11 14.96
CA ALA A 62 5.83 23.51 13.61
C ALA A 62 5.86 25.05 13.54
N ARG A 63 6.85 25.59 12.81
CA ARG A 63 6.86 27.01 12.49
C ARG A 63 5.56 27.26 11.75
N SER A 64 4.75 28.14 12.31
CA SER A 64 3.49 28.60 11.73
C SER A 64 3.75 29.03 10.28
N VAL A 65 3.29 28.19 9.34
CA VAL A 65 3.30 28.50 7.92
C VAL A 65 2.46 29.77 7.75
N PRO A 66 2.98 30.82 7.10
CA PRO A 66 2.19 32.02 6.84
C PRO A 66 0.93 31.63 6.08
N GLN A 67 -0.22 31.92 6.68
CA GLN A 67 -1.54 31.65 6.13
C GLN A 67 -1.64 32.32 4.76
N PRO A 68 -1.96 31.57 3.68
CA PRO A 68 -2.11 32.15 2.36
C PRO A 68 -3.20 33.22 2.42
N THR A 69 -2.83 34.43 2.01
CA THR A 69 -3.75 35.55 1.87
C THR A 69 -4.82 35.17 0.85
N GLU A 70 -6.07 35.01 1.31
CA GLU A 70 -7.22 34.80 0.44
C GLU A 70 -7.29 35.93 -0.59
N THR A 71 -6.97 35.59 -1.83
CA THR A 71 -7.24 36.45 -2.98
C THR A 71 -8.69 36.19 -3.35
N SER A 72 -9.59 37.13 -3.02
CA SER A 72 -10.98 37.09 -3.50
C SER A 72 -11.00 37.03 -5.02
N ALA A 73 -11.35 35.86 -5.56
CA ALA A 73 -11.66 35.71 -6.96
C ALA A 73 -12.97 36.46 -7.26
N VAL A 74 -12.89 37.42 -8.18
CA VAL A 74 -14.06 38.09 -8.75
C VAL A 74 -14.84 37.06 -9.56
N ILE A 75 -16.05 36.74 -9.09
CA ILE A 75 -17.00 35.88 -9.80
C ILE A 75 -17.52 36.68 -11.00
N ILE A 76 -17.09 36.31 -12.20
CA ILE A 76 -17.72 36.79 -13.44
C ILE A 76 -18.89 35.86 -13.74
N GLU A 77 -20.09 36.41 -13.67
CA GLU A 77 -21.36 35.77 -13.97
C GLU A 77 -21.39 35.31 -15.45
N PRO A 78 -21.55 34.02 -15.75
CA PRO A 78 -21.63 33.54 -17.12
C PRO A 78 -22.95 33.97 -17.75
N THR A 79 -22.85 34.71 -18.85
CA THR A 79 -23.99 35.09 -19.70
C THR A 79 -24.64 33.83 -20.29
N ALA A 80 -25.90 33.59 -19.94
CA ALA A 80 -26.70 32.48 -20.45
C ALA A 80 -26.92 32.58 -21.96
N VAL A 81 -26.54 31.54 -22.70
CA VAL A 81 -26.84 31.38 -24.13
C VAL A 81 -28.17 30.60 -24.24
N PRO A 82 -29.13 31.07 -25.06
CA PRO A 82 -30.43 30.41 -25.21
C PRO A 82 -30.34 29.06 -25.94
N PRO A 83 -31.21 28.09 -25.63
CA PRO A 83 -31.24 26.79 -26.31
C PRO A 83 -31.87 26.90 -27.70
N THR A 84 -31.13 26.47 -28.73
CA THR A 84 -31.68 26.19 -30.06
C THR A 84 -32.33 24.80 -30.04
N VAL A 85 -33.66 24.79 -30.07
CA VAL A 85 -34.48 23.58 -30.30
C VAL A 85 -34.29 23.14 -31.74
N THR A 86 -33.85 21.90 -31.96
CA THR A 86 -34.01 21.22 -33.25
C THR A 86 -34.89 20.02 -33.02
N GLU A 87 -36.17 20.17 -33.37
CA GLU A 87 -37.09 19.06 -33.64
C GLU A 87 -36.55 18.24 -34.81
N VAL A 88 -36.34 16.94 -34.59
CA VAL A 88 -36.34 15.96 -35.69
C VAL A 88 -37.42 14.93 -35.41
N LEU A 89 -38.36 14.93 -36.34
CA LEU A 89 -39.59 14.18 -36.45
C LEU A 89 -39.35 12.83 -37.14
N ALA A 90 -40.16 11.83 -36.76
CA ALA A 90 -40.42 10.53 -37.43
C ALA A 90 -39.30 9.47 -37.28
N GLU A 91 -39.58 8.19 -37.07
CA GLU A 91 -40.57 7.37 -37.78
C GLU A 91 -41.02 6.16 -36.94
N ILE A 92 -42.31 5.86 -37.01
CA ILE A 92 -43.00 4.76 -36.35
C ILE A 92 -43.12 3.62 -37.37
N LEU A 93 -42.69 2.39 -37.07
CA LEU A 93 -43.30 1.21 -37.70
C LEU A 93 -43.23 -0.06 -36.82
N PRO A 94 -44.25 -0.95 -36.90
CA PRO A 94 -44.50 -2.02 -35.93
C PRO A 94 -44.13 -3.42 -36.45
N SER A 95 -43.98 -4.41 -35.56
CA SER A 95 -44.59 -5.74 -35.69
C SER A 95 -44.14 -6.63 -34.52
N GLU A 96 -45.04 -6.86 -33.58
CA GLU A 96 -44.87 -7.90 -32.56
C GLU A 96 -45.26 -9.26 -33.15
N THR A 97 -44.38 -10.25 -32.99
CA THR A 97 -44.69 -11.67 -33.14
C THR A 97 -44.50 -12.32 -31.77
N PRO A 98 -45.53 -12.96 -31.17
CA PRO A 98 -45.36 -13.65 -29.90
C PRO A 98 -44.61 -14.97 -30.11
N THR A 99 -43.34 -14.99 -29.69
CA THR A 99 -42.55 -16.22 -29.56
C THR A 99 -42.97 -16.95 -28.27
N PRO A 100 -43.23 -18.27 -28.31
CA PRO A 100 -43.61 -19.05 -27.14
C PRO A 100 -42.49 -19.07 -26.09
N GLU A 101 -42.88 -18.76 -24.86
CA GLU A 101 -42.07 -18.75 -23.65
C GLU A 101 -41.54 -20.16 -23.31
N PRO A 102 -40.21 -20.39 -23.29
CA PRO A 102 -39.67 -21.65 -22.82
C PRO A 102 -39.81 -21.72 -21.29
N THR A 103 -40.49 -22.76 -20.82
CA THR A 103 -40.57 -23.14 -19.39
C THR A 103 -39.16 -23.24 -18.80
N LEU A 104 -38.78 -22.24 -18.01
CA LEU A 104 -37.51 -22.20 -17.28
C LEU A 104 -37.52 -23.27 -16.17
N ALA A 105 -36.54 -24.17 -16.22
CA ALA A 105 -36.22 -25.07 -15.13
C ALA A 105 -35.85 -24.26 -13.87
N PRO A 106 -36.03 -24.81 -12.64
CA PRO A 106 -35.66 -24.12 -11.42
C PRO A 106 -34.20 -23.65 -11.49
N ALA A 107 -34.00 -22.34 -11.51
CA ALA A 107 -32.69 -21.74 -11.48
C ALA A 107 -32.01 -22.16 -10.17
N GLU A 108 -30.93 -22.93 -10.27
CA GLU A 108 -30.08 -23.21 -9.13
C GLU A 108 -29.55 -21.88 -8.60
N THR A 109 -29.81 -21.62 -7.32
CA THR A 109 -29.25 -20.46 -6.61
C THR A 109 -27.74 -20.51 -6.76
N PRO A 110 -27.10 -19.51 -7.39
CA PRO A 110 -25.65 -19.54 -7.60
C PRO A 110 -24.98 -19.62 -6.23
N THR A 111 -24.23 -20.69 -6.02
CA THR A 111 -23.34 -20.79 -4.87
C THR A 111 -22.31 -19.68 -5.03
N SER A 112 -22.31 -18.69 -4.14
CA SER A 112 -21.39 -17.56 -4.22
C SER A 112 -19.95 -18.08 -4.13
N THR A 113 -19.21 -18.00 -5.23
CA THR A 113 -17.77 -18.28 -5.24
C THR A 113 -17.06 -17.30 -4.31
N PRO A 114 -16.11 -17.74 -3.46
CA PRO A 114 -15.41 -16.88 -2.50
C PRO A 114 -14.77 -15.62 -3.13
N GLU A 115 -14.30 -15.72 -4.38
CA GLU A 115 -13.65 -14.61 -5.11
C GLU A 115 -14.55 -13.37 -5.25
N ALA A 116 -15.84 -13.55 -5.52
CA ALA A 116 -16.77 -12.43 -5.65
C ALA A 116 -16.93 -11.63 -4.34
N GLN A 117 -16.66 -12.24 -3.19
CA GLN A 117 -16.82 -11.59 -1.88
C GLN A 117 -15.68 -10.60 -1.56
N TYR A 118 -14.50 -10.80 -2.13
CA TYR A 118 -13.36 -9.91 -1.87
C TYR A 118 -13.53 -8.55 -2.57
N CYS A 119 -14.11 -8.54 -3.77
CA CYS A 119 -14.31 -7.32 -4.55
C CYS A 119 -15.38 -6.39 -3.95
N ASP A 120 -16.32 -6.96 -3.20
CA ASP A 120 -17.32 -6.18 -2.46
C ASP A 120 -16.70 -5.26 -1.41
N LEU A 121 -15.50 -5.58 -0.90
CA LEU A 121 -14.77 -4.76 0.06
C LEU A 121 -14.40 -3.38 -0.49
N PHE A 122 -14.31 -3.23 -1.81
CA PHE A 122 -13.92 -1.99 -2.47
C PHE A 122 -15.10 -1.08 -2.82
N LYS A 123 -16.32 -1.63 -2.91
CA LYS A 123 -17.53 -0.88 -3.32
C LYS A 123 -17.90 0.26 -2.38
N GLU A 124 -17.48 0.17 -1.11
CA GLU A 124 -17.77 1.16 -0.07
C GLU A 124 -16.60 2.11 0.21
N ILE A 125 -15.46 1.94 -0.47
CA ILE A 125 -14.26 2.75 -0.25
C ILE A 125 -14.27 3.94 -1.21
N ASP A 126 -14.37 5.14 -0.66
CA ASP A 126 -14.19 6.39 -1.42
C ASP A 126 -12.70 6.63 -1.72
N MET A 127 -12.22 6.07 -2.83
CA MET A 127 -10.82 6.14 -3.21
C MET A 127 -10.47 7.47 -3.86
N THR A 128 -9.28 8.01 -3.52
CA THR A 128 -8.78 9.25 -4.12
C THR A 128 -7.32 9.08 -4.54
N ILE A 129 -6.97 9.53 -5.75
CA ILE A 129 -5.59 9.51 -6.23
C ILE A 129 -4.88 10.80 -5.85
N VAL A 130 -3.64 10.69 -5.39
CA VAL A 130 -2.74 11.81 -5.13
C VAL A 130 -1.43 11.57 -5.86
N TYR A 131 -1.10 12.46 -6.80
CA TYR A 131 0.14 12.43 -7.53
C TYR A 131 1.29 13.05 -6.73
N LEU A 132 2.48 12.47 -6.86
CA LEU A 132 3.72 13.08 -6.39
C LEU A 132 4.30 13.96 -7.50
N ASP A 133 5.38 14.69 -7.18
CA ASP A 133 6.08 15.52 -8.16
C ASP A 133 6.65 14.63 -9.28
N TRP A 134 6.27 14.93 -10.53
CA TRP A 134 6.74 14.19 -11.70
C TRP A 134 7.91 14.91 -12.34
N PHE A 135 9.09 14.31 -12.39
CA PHE A 135 10.29 14.92 -12.99
C PHE A 135 10.65 14.28 -14.33
N LYS A 136 11.34 15.06 -15.16
CA LYS A 136 11.77 14.61 -16.49
C LYS A 136 12.69 13.38 -16.40
N LYS A 137 12.30 12.30 -17.08
CA LYS A 137 12.98 10.97 -17.09
C LYS A 137 12.86 10.19 -15.78
N GLU A 138 11.96 10.59 -14.90
CA GLU A 138 11.60 9.81 -13.71
C GLU A 138 10.17 9.25 -13.93
N ASP A 139 9.88 8.12 -13.32
CA ASP A 139 8.54 7.52 -13.36
C ASP A 139 7.57 8.37 -12.55
N LEU A 140 6.29 8.36 -12.92
CA LEU A 140 5.26 9.05 -12.15
C LEU A 140 4.96 8.25 -10.89
N GLY A 141 5.38 8.76 -9.74
CA GLY A 141 4.97 8.27 -8.43
C GLY A 141 3.63 8.86 -8.01
N PHE A 142 2.76 8.03 -7.43
CA PHE A 142 1.48 8.46 -6.86
C PHE A 142 1.02 7.49 -5.78
N TYR A 143 -0.02 7.85 -5.05
CA TYR A 143 -0.70 6.93 -4.16
C TYR A 143 -2.22 7.03 -4.28
N ILE A 144 -2.89 5.91 -4.05
CA ILE A 144 -4.34 5.83 -3.92
C ILE A 144 -4.65 5.81 -2.44
N LYS A 145 -5.41 6.82 -1.99
CA LYS A 145 -5.94 6.89 -0.64
C LYS A 145 -7.16 5.98 -0.53
N MET A 146 -7.14 5.05 0.41
CA MET A 146 -8.22 4.10 0.69
C MET A 146 -8.65 4.24 2.15
N PRO A 147 -9.65 5.08 2.46
CA PRO A 147 -10.13 5.27 3.81
C PRO A 147 -10.45 3.94 4.50
N GLY A 148 -9.98 3.78 5.73
CA GLY A 148 -10.08 2.54 6.49
C GLY A 148 -8.96 1.54 6.22
N GLY A 149 -8.09 1.73 5.23
CA GLY A 149 -6.90 0.89 5.00
C GLY A 149 -7.01 -0.02 3.78
N VAL A 150 -5.85 -0.38 3.23
CA VAL A 150 -5.72 -1.18 1.99
C VAL A 150 -6.06 -2.65 2.26
N PRO A 151 -7.12 -3.21 1.63
CA PRO A 151 -7.48 -4.63 1.75
C PRO A 151 -6.29 -5.57 1.48
N GLY A 152 -6.11 -6.64 2.26
CA GLY A 152 -5.06 -7.64 2.04
C GLY A 152 -3.63 -7.23 2.39
N LEU A 153 -3.29 -5.94 2.36
CA LEU A 153 -1.95 -5.43 2.72
C LEU A 153 -1.92 -4.79 4.11
N GLU A 154 -2.87 -3.89 4.40
CA GLU A 154 -3.00 -3.24 5.72
C GLU A 154 -4.07 -3.92 6.58
N LYS A 155 -5.19 -4.28 5.93
CA LYS A 155 -6.30 -5.01 6.56
C LYS A 155 -6.15 -6.50 6.27
N GLU A 156 -5.96 -7.28 7.33
CA GLU A 156 -6.02 -8.73 7.23
C GLU A 156 -7.46 -9.16 6.90
N ILE A 157 -7.60 -9.99 5.86
CA ILE A 157 -8.87 -10.56 5.43
C ILE A 157 -8.81 -12.05 5.75
N SER A 158 -9.67 -12.47 6.67
CA SER A 158 -9.83 -13.88 7.01
C SER A 158 -10.10 -14.68 5.75
N ASP A 159 -9.41 -15.81 5.60
CA ASP A 159 -9.60 -16.79 4.51
C ASP A 159 -9.00 -16.44 3.14
N ALA A 160 -8.32 -15.29 3.00
CA ALA A 160 -7.53 -15.00 1.81
C ALA A 160 -6.21 -15.82 1.85
N SER A 161 -6.09 -16.85 1.01
CA SER A 161 -4.86 -17.64 0.87
C SER A 161 -3.83 -16.99 -0.05
N ASP A 162 -4.27 -16.07 -0.90
CA ASP A 162 -3.48 -15.58 -2.02
C ASP A 162 -2.78 -14.27 -1.66
N GLU A 163 -1.59 -14.10 -2.22
CA GLU A 163 -0.87 -12.83 -2.15
C GLU A 163 -1.65 -11.78 -2.94
N TRP A 164 -1.95 -10.65 -2.30
CA TRP A 164 -2.70 -9.56 -2.91
C TRP A 164 -1.78 -8.73 -3.80
N GLU A 165 -2.03 -8.76 -5.11
CA GLU A 165 -1.27 -8.01 -6.09
C GLU A 165 -2.13 -6.87 -6.66
N TYR A 166 -1.60 -5.65 -6.54
CA TYR A 166 -2.25 -4.43 -6.99
C TYR A 166 -1.53 -3.84 -8.20
N ARG A 167 -2.29 -3.45 -9.23
CA ARG A 167 -1.75 -2.76 -10.41
C ARG A 167 -2.67 -1.65 -10.85
N VAL A 168 -2.12 -0.50 -11.22
CA VAL A 168 -2.87 0.62 -11.76
C VAL A 168 -2.62 0.74 -13.26
N ARG A 169 -3.66 1.02 -14.02
CA ARG A 169 -3.56 1.31 -15.45
C ARG A 169 -3.91 2.76 -15.71
N ILE A 170 -3.08 3.47 -16.49
CA ILE A 170 -3.35 4.83 -16.96
C ILE A 170 -3.28 4.82 -18.49
N GLY A 171 -4.43 5.00 -19.15
CA GLY A 171 -4.53 4.84 -20.60
C GLY A 171 -4.11 3.43 -21.04
N LEU A 172 -2.98 3.33 -21.73
CA LEU A 172 -2.43 2.06 -22.24
C LEU A 172 -1.26 1.52 -21.41
N TYR A 173 -0.85 2.21 -20.35
CA TYR A 173 0.31 1.86 -19.54
C TYR A 173 -0.15 1.26 -18.21
N ASN A 174 0.60 0.27 -17.73
CA ASN A 174 0.40 -0.33 -16.41
C ASN A 174 1.52 0.12 -15.48
N SER A 175 1.18 0.33 -14.22
CA SER A 175 2.14 0.55 -13.16
C SER A 175 3.01 -0.68 -12.95
N TYR A 176 4.11 -0.49 -12.25
CA TYR A 176 4.76 -1.56 -11.52
C TYR A 176 3.84 -2.06 -10.40
N GLU A 177 4.28 -3.07 -9.66
CA GLU A 177 3.56 -3.55 -8.47
C GLU A 177 3.34 -2.38 -7.50
N CYS A 178 2.09 -2.22 -7.06
CA CYS A 178 1.76 -1.20 -6.07
C CYS A 178 1.92 -1.77 -4.66
N GLU A 179 2.56 -1.01 -3.78
CA GLU A 179 2.97 -1.49 -2.47
C GLU A 179 2.40 -0.64 -1.33
N PHE A 180 2.23 -1.28 -0.16
CA PHE A 180 1.92 -0.59 1.08
C PHE A 180 3.21 -0.26 1.84
N ILE A 181 3.44 1.02 2.12
CA ILE A 181 4.62 1.47 2.88
C ILE A 181 4.25 1.59 4.37
N ALA A 182 4.92 0.81 5.21
CA ALA A 182 4.69 0.82 6.66
C ALA A 182 4.83 2.24 7.26
N GLY A 183 3.84 2.64 8.05
CA GLY A 183 3.76 3.98 8.66
C GLY A 183 2.88 4.98 7.89
N TYR A 184 2.51 4.67 6.64
CA TYR A 184 1.61 5.47 5.81
C TYR A 184 0.28 4.74 5.59
N LYS A 185 -0.52 4.65 6.64
CA LYS A 185 -1.85 4.03 6.61
C LYS A 185 -2.74 4.60 5.52
N GLU A 186 -3.64 3.77 5.01
CA GLU A 186 -4.65 4.13 4.01
C GLU A 186 -4.06 4.59 2.67
N ARG A 187 -2.82 4.20 2.34
CA ARG A 187 -2.15 4.61 1.09
C ARG A 187 -1.51 3.41 0.40
N LEU A 188 -1.95 3.18 -0.83
CA LEU A 188 -1.32 2.25 -1.76
C LEU A 188 -0.43 3.05 -2.71
N TYR A 189 0.88 2.88 -2.64
CA TYR A 189 1.85 3.61 -3.46
C TYR A 189 2.11 2.86 -4.76
N CYS A 190 2.15 3.59 -5.86
CA CYS A 190 2.36 3.04 -7.20
C CYS A 190 3.36 3.91 -7.96
N GLU A 191 4.10 3.28 -8.86
CA GLU A 191 4.99 3.94 -9.81
C GLU A 191 4.65 3.48 -11.23
N ILE A 192 4.64 4.41 -12.19
CA ILE A 192 4.33 4.10 -13.59
C ILE A 192 5.21 4.90 -14.55
N SER A 193 5.76 4.20 -15.54
CA SER A 193 6.53 4.85 -16.60
C SER A 193 5.58 5.34 -17.69
N LEU A 194 5.43 6.66 -17.79
CA LEU A 194 4.58 7.32 -18.77
C LEU A 194 5.41 8.13 -19.76
N PRO A 195 4.99 8.20 -21.03
CA PRO A 195 5.67 9.05 -22.00
C PRO A 195 5.27 10.52 -21.75
N PRO A 196 6.10 11.50 -22.15
CA PRO A 196 5.88 12.91 -21.80
C PRO A 196 4.61 13.51 -22.42
N GLU A 197 4.02 12.87 -23.44
CA GLU A 197 2.76 13.32 -24.05
C GLU A 197 1.55 13.16 -23.12
N TYR A 198 1.68 12.43 -22.01
CA TYR A 198 0.66 12.29 -20.97
C TYR A 198 0.64 13.46 -19.98
N GLU A 199 1.64 14.34 -20.02
CA GLU A 199 1.73 15.53 -19.19
C GLU A 199 0.52 16.45 -19.35
N SER A 200 -0.08 16.88 -18.23
CA SER A 200 -1.24 17.80 -18.22
C SER A 200 -2.43 17.34 -19.08
N ALA A 201 -2.54 16.03 -19.32
CA ALA A 201 -3.62 15.42 -20.10
C ALA A 201 -4.60 14.66 -19.22
N MET A 202 -5.84 14.52 -19.70
CA MET A 202 -6.85 13.66 -19.08
C MET A 202 -6.75 12.26 -19.65
N HIS A 203 -6.60 11.27 -18.76
CA HIS A 203 -6.57 9.86 -19.12
C HIS A 203 -7.48 9.05 -18.20
N PRO A 204 -8.06 7.95 -18.70
CA PRO A 204 -8.73 6.99 -17.83
C PRO A 204 -7.69 6.31 -16.95
N ILE A 205 -8.01 6.16 -15.67
CA ILE A 205 -7.23 5.41 -14.70
C ILE A 205 -8.10 4.31 -14.10
N SER A 206 -7.54 3.12 -13.92
CA SER A 206 -8.21 2.03 -13.22
C SER A 206 -7.26 1.28 -12.29
N LEU A 207 -7.80 0.71 -11.21
CA LEU A 207 -7.07 -0.12 -10.26
C LEU A 207 -7.54 -1.56 -10.38
N TYR A 208 -6.60 -2.46 -10.65
CA TYR A 208 -6.78 -3.89 -10.72
C TYR A 208 -6.24 -4.56 -9.46
N VAL A 209 -6.93 -5.61 -9.01
CA VAL A 209 -6.49 -6.51 -7.93
C VAL A 209 -6.65 -7.94 -8.41
N ASN A 210 -5.63 -8.77 -8.23
CA ASN A 210 -5.61 -10.14 -8.75
C ASN A 210 -6.73 -11.06 -8.23
N THR A 211 -7.30 -10.75 -7.06
CA THR A 211 -8.42 -11.49 -6.48
C THR A 211 -9.78 -11.08 -7.06
N CYS A 212 -9.80 -10.18 -8.06
CA CYS A 212 -11.00 -9.65 -8.69
C CYS A 212 -10.95 -9.81 -10.21
N ASP A 213 -12.10 -10.15 -10.80
CA ASP A 213 -12.25 -10.27 -12.25
C ASP A 213 -12.35 -8.90 -12.96
N GLU A 214 -12.78 -7.88 -12.22
CA GLU A 214 -13.01 -6.52 -12.72
C GLU A 214 -12.14 -5.49 -11.97
N ASP A 215 -11.94 -4.33 -12.59
CA ASP A 215 -11.23 -3.21 -11.96
C ASP A 215 -12.03 -2.72 -10.75
N VAL A 216 -11.39 -2.64 -9.58
CA VAL A 216 -12.06 -2.28 -8.31
C VAL A 216 -12.23 -0.78 -8.13
N PHE A 217 -11.59 0.02 -8.99
CA PHE A 217 -11.74 1.47 -9.05
C PHE A 217 -11.48 1.94 -10.47
N GLU A 218 -12.32 2.87 -10.94
CA GLU A 218 -12.18 3.52 -12.25
C GLU A 218 -12.43 5.02 -12.11
N SER A 219 -11.59 5.82 -12.77
CA SER A 219 -11.82 7.25 -12.98
C SER A 219 -11.58 7.58 -14.46
N PRO A 220 -12.63 7.95 -15.23
CA PRO A 220 -12.51 8.11 -16.67
C PRO A 220 -11.72 9.36 -17.08
N ASN A 221 -11.60 10.35 -16.19
CA ASN A 221 -11.06 11.67 -16.50
C ASN A 221 -10.03 12.11 -15.45
N ALA A 222 -9.01 11.30 -15.20
CA ALA A 222 -7.95 11.66 -14.27
C ALA A 222 -6.97 12.63 -14.94
N PHE A 223 -6.76 13.79 -14.33
CA PHE A 223 -5.83 14.80 -14.81
C PHE A 223 -4.43 14.53 -14.26
N LEU A 224 -3.46 14.33 -15.15
CA LEU A 224 -2.07 14.05 -14.78
C LEU A 224 -1.29 15.36 -14.54
N PRO A 225 -0.30 15.35 -13.62
CA PRO A 225 0.46 16.56 -13.29
C PRO A 225 1.39 17.01 -14.43
N GLU A 226 1.86 18.25 -14.33
CA GLU A 226 2.92 18.81 -15.19
C GLU A 226 4.29 18.24 -14.79
N ILE A 227 5.15 17.98 -15.78
CA ILE A 227 6.52 17.50 -15.58
C ILE A 227 7.38 18.68 -15.13
N GLN A 228 7.88 18.56 -13.89
CA GLN A 228 8.71 19.56 -13.27
C GLN A 228 10.18 19.47 -13.74
N LYS A 229 10.83 20.65 -13.75
CA LYS A 229 12.29 20.75 -13.89
C LYS A 229 12.92 20.63 -12.50
N LYS A 230 13.94 19.78 -12.40
CA LYS A 230 14.73 19.57 -11.18
C LYS A 230 15.64 20.76 -10.88
#